data_AF-A0A1I2BDF3-F1
#
_entry.id   AF-A0A1I2BDF3-F1
#
_cell.length_a   1.000
_cell.length_b   1.000
_cell.length_c   1.000
_cell.angle_alpha   90.00
_cell.angle_beta   90.00
_cell.angle_gamma   90.00
#
_symmetry.space_group_name_H-M   'P 1'
#
loop_
_entity.id
_entity.type
_entity.pdbx_description
1 polymer ?
#
loop_
_entity_poly.entity_id
_entity_poly.type
_entity_poly.pdbx_seq_one_letter_code
_entity_poly.pdbx_strand_id
1 'polypeptide(L)'
;MRAGGLLLATVIAGAASFLSEHYGAPVMLFALLIGIAFHFLSEDETCATGIDFAAKTLLRFGVGLLGLRLGLAEVMSLGFAPIIAVIAFVLATLACGALMSYLLGRRMASDPLPVLGAQ
;
A
#
# COMPACT_ATOMS: atom_id res chain seq x y z
N MET A 1 -11.48 4.89 23.03
CA MET A 1 -12.07 3.85 22.17
C MET A 1 -11.25 3.72 20.88
N ARG A 2 -10.23 2.84 20.84
CA ARG A 2 -9.39 2.59 19.64
C ARG A 2 -9.77 1.30 18.89
N ALA A 3 -10.72 0.53 19.44
CA ALA A 3 -11.06 -0.80 18.97
C ALA A 3 -11.91 -0.82 17.69
N GLY A 4 -12.66 0.25 17.39
CA GLY A 4 -13.60 0.27 16.25
C GLY A 4 -12.91 0.05 14.90
N GLY A 5 -11.87 0.82 14.60
CA GLY A 5 -11.13 0.69 13.33
C GLY A 5 -10.35 -0.63 13.21
N LEU A 6 -9.84 -1.18 14.31
CA LEU A 6 -9.12 -2.45 14.31
C LEU A 6 -10.09 -3.64 14.14
N LEU A 7 -11.25 -3.62 14.80
CA LEU A 7 -12.30 -4.62 14.63
C LEU A 7 -12.84 -4.59 13.20
N LEU A 8 -13.11 -3.40 12.64
CA LEU A 8 -13.54 -3.25 11.25
C LEU A 8 -12.50 -3.83 10.28
N ALA A 9 -11.22 -3.49 10.44
CA ALA A 9 -10.14 -4.03 9.61
C ALA A 9 -10.04 -5.56 9.70
N THR A 10 -10.21 -6.12 10.90
CA THR A 10 -10.16 -7.57 11.13
C THR A 10 -11.36 -8.28 10.49
N VAL A 11 -12.56 -7.70 10.59
CA VAL A 11 -13.78 -8.21 9.95
C VAL A 11 -13.66 -8.18 8.43
N ILE A 12 -13.16 -7.07 7.86
CA ILE A 12 -12.92 -6.93 6.42
C ILE A 12 -11.90 -7.97 5.94
N ALA A 13 -10.79 -8.15 6.66
CA ALA A 13 -9.77 -9.14 6.33
C ALA A 13 -10.31 -10.58 6.38
N GLY A 14 -11.13 -10.90 7.39
CA GLY A 14 -11.79 -12.20 7.51
C GLY A 14 -12.78 -12.45 6.37
N ALA A 15 -13.64 -11.47 6.06
CA ALA A 15 -14.62 -11.55 4.98
C ALA A 15 -13.94 -11.71 3.61
N ALA A 16 -12.89 -10.94 3.33
CA ALA A 16 -12.13 -11.04 2.09
C ALA A 16 -11.41 -12.40 1.93
N SER A 17 -10.89 -12.95 3.03
CA SER A 17 -10.21 -14.26 3.02
C SER A 17 -11.19 -15.40 2.72
N PHE A 18 -12.34 -15.40 3.39
CA PHE A 18 -13.40 -16.40 3.16
C PHE A 18 -13.97 -16.32 1.74
N LEU A 19 -14.13 -15.11 1.20
CA LEU A 19 -14.61 -14.90 -0.17
C LEU A 19 -13.57 -15.35 -1.21
N SER A 20 -12.29 -15.14 -0.95
CA SER A 20 -11.20 -15.57 -1.84
C SER A 20 -11.08 -17.10 -1.92
N GLU A 21 -11.23 -17.82 -0.80
CA GLU A 21 -11.22 -19.29 -0.79
C GLU A 21 -12.36 -19.89 -1.63
N HIS A 22 -13.50 -19.20 -1.73
CA HIS A 22 -14.64 -19.69 -2.50
C HIS A 22 -14.63 -19.28 -3.98
N TYR A 23 -14.02 -18.13 -4.32
CA TYR A 23 -14.01 -17.59 -5.69
C TYR A 23 -12.67 -17.75 -6.43
N GLY A 24 -11.60 -18.20 -5.78
CA GLY A 24 -10.28 -18.40 -6.39
C GLY A 24 -9.58 -17.12 -6.86
N ALA A 25 -10.19 -15.94 -6.65
CA ALA A 25 -9.62 -14.66 -7.00
C ALA A 25 -8.71 -14.12 -5.86
N PRO A 26 -7.71 -13.27 -6.16
CA PRO A 26 -6.72 -12.82 -5.19
C PRO A 26 -7.35 -12.09 -3.99
N VAL A 27 -7.07 -12.57 -2.76
CA VAL A 27 -7.50 -11.94 -1.47
C VAL A 27 -7.32 -10.42 -1.48
N MET A 28 -6.19 -9.94 -2.01
CA MET A 28 -5.83 -8.53 -1.99
C MET A 28 -6.84 -7.66 -2.75
N LEU A 29 -7.42 -8.16 -3.85
CA LEU A 29 -8.41 -7.42 -4.63
C LEU A 29 -9.75 -7.32 -3.89
N PHE A 30 -10.21 -8.40 -3.24
CA PHE A 30 -11.42 -8.37 -2.44
C PHE A 30 -11.27 -7.47 -1.21
N ALA A 31 -10.11 -7.53 -0.53
CA ALA A 31 -9.82 -6.65 0.60
C ALA A 31 -9.82 -5.17 0.17
N LEU A 32 -9.22 -4.84 -0.99
CA LEU A 32 -9.24 -3.49 -1.55
C LEU A 32 -10.66 -3.05 -1.94
N LEU A 33 -11.42 -3.90 -2.62
CA LEU A 33 -12.79 -3.60 -3.04
C LEU A 33 -13.70 -3.33 -1.84
N ILE A 34 -13.64 -4.20 -0.83
CA ILE A 34 -14.39 -4.05 0.42
C ILE A 34 -13.91 -2.79 1.16
N GLY A 35 -12.61 -2.54 1.23
CA GLY A 35 -12.05 -1.34 1.85
C GLY A 35 -12.53 -0.04 1.20
N ILE A 36 -12.60 0.00 -0.14
CA ILE A 36 -13.14 1.16 -0.88
C ILE A 36 -14.64 1.33 -0.62
N ALA A 37 -15.41 0.24 -0.54
CA ALA A 37 -16.84 0.30 -0.23
C ALA A 37 -17.14 0.79 1.20
N PHE A 38 -16.27 0.45 2.17
CA PHE A 38 -16.39 0.87 3.56
C PHE A 38 -15.71 2.21 3.87
N HIS A 39 -15.17 2.92 2.87
CA HIS A 39 -14.49 4.21 3.05
C HIS A 39 -15.39 5.27 3.73
N PHE A 40 -16.69 5.25 3.44
CA PHE A 40 -17.70 6.15 4.01
C PHE A 40 -17.88 6.01 5.54
N LEU A 41 -17.59 4.82 6.09
CA LEU A 41 -17.62 4.55 7.52
C LEU A 41 -16.32 5.00 8.24
N SER A 42 -15.29 5.36 7.46
CA SER A 42 -14.01 5.87 7.97
C SER A 42 -13.97 7.40 8.10
N GLU A 43 -14.97 8.13 7.60
CA GLU A 43 -15.11 9.58 7.78
C GLU A 43 -15.46 9.98 9.22
N ASP A 44 -15.90 9.04 10.06
CA ASP A 44 -16.06 9.27 11.50
C ASP A 44 -14.68 9.26 12.20
N GLU A 45 -14.31 10.38 12.84
CA GLU A 45 -13.02 10.62 13.52
C GLU A 45 -12.58 9.45 14.45
N THR A 46 -13.56 8.73 15.00
CA THR A 46 -13.34 7.60 15.91
C THR A 46 -12.77 6.36 15.20
N CYS A 47 -13.15 6.14 13.93
CA CYS A 47 -12.71 5.00 13.11
C CYS A 47 -11.38 5.28 12.40
N ALA A 48 -11.14 6.52 11.98
CA ALA A 48 -9.89 6.95 11.34
C ALA A 48 -8.65 6.66 12.20
N THR A 49 -8.74 6.91 13.51
CA THR A 49 -7.63 6.70 14.45
C THR A 49 -7.19 5.22 14.55
N GLY A 50 -8.13 4.28 14.41
CA GLY A 50 -7.83 2.85 14.45
C GLY A 50 -7.23 2.32 13.15
N ILE A 51 -7.66 2.87 12.01
CA ILE A 51 -7.13 2.51 10.69
C ILE A 51 -5.70 3.04 10.52
N ASP A 52 -5.40 4.27 10.95
CA ASP A 52 -4.02 4.81 10.89
C ASP A 52 -3.05 3.99 11.75
N PHE A 53 -3.51 3.49 12.90
CA PHE A 53 -2.72 2.59 13.74
C PHE A 53 -2.45 1.25 13.03
N ALA A 54 -3.43 0.64 12.39
CA ALA A 54 -3.23 -0.60 11.63
C ALA A 54 -2.30 -0.36 10.42
N ALA A 55 -2.50 0.72 9.68
CA ALA A 55 -1.73 1.05 8.48
C ALA A 55 -0.26 1.38 8.77
N LYS A 56 0.06 1.93 9.95
CA LYS A 56 1.46 2.21 10.33
C LYS A 56 2.05 1.15 11.24
N THR A 57 1.43 0.87 12.38
CA THR A 57 2.00 -0.02 13.40
C THR A 57 1.97 -1.47 12.94
N LEU A 58 0.78 -1.96 12.57
CA LEU A 58 0.62 -3.36 12.19
C LEU A 58 1.32 -3.66 10.86
N LEU A 59 1.26 -2.74 9.89
CA LEU A 59 2.00 -2.88 8.63
C LEU A 59 3.52 -2.90 8.84
N ARG A 60 4.09 -1.97 9.63
CA ARG A 60 5.55 -1.96 9.92
C ARG A 60 5.97 -3.23 10.64
N PHE A 61 5.16 -3.69 11.59
CA PHE A 61 5.43 -4.94 12.30
C PHE A 61 5.37 -6.14 11.36
N GLY A 62 4.36 -6.21 10.48
CA GLY A 62 4.20 -7.25 9.48
C GLY A 62 5.35 -7.29 8.47
N VAL A 63 5.78 -6.13 7.95
CA VAL A 63 6.93 -6.04 7.03
C VAL A 63 8.23 -6.46 7.72
N GLY A 64 8.43 -6.09 9.00
CA GLY A 64 9.60 -6.54 9.77
C GLY A 64 9.64 -8.06 9.97
N LEU A 65 8.49 -8.67 10.30
CA LEU A 65 8.35 -10.12 10.43
C LEU A 65 8.50 -10.86 9.10
N LEU A 66 7.94 -10.32 8.01
CA LEU A 66 8.11 -10.84 6.67
C LEU A 66 9.60 -10.82 6.27
N GLY A 67 10.29 -9.70 6.49
CA GLY A 67 11.73 -9.58 6.24
C GLY A 67 12.57 -10.56 7.05
N LEU A 68 12.22 -10.80 8.31
CA LEU A 68 12.88 -11.82 9.15
C LEU A 68 12.65 -13.25 8.60
N ARG A 69 11.43 -13.57 8.16
CA ARG A 69 11.09 -14.88 7.58
C ARG A 69 11.82 -15.12 6.25
N LEU A 70 11.83 -14.13 5.37
CA LEU A 70 12.51 -14.21 4.07
C LEU A 70 14.03 -14.27 4.27
N GLY A 71 14.60 -13.38 5.09
CA GLY A 71 16.04 -13.29 5.32
C GLY A 71 16.67 -14.57 5.86
N LEU A 72 16.03 -15.27 6.80
CA LEU A 72 16.55 -16.54 7.31
C LEU A 72 16.53 -17.65 6.25
N ALA A 73 15.51 -17.69 5.39
CA ALA A 73 15.38 -18.69 4.33
C ALA A 73 16.33 -18.43 3.14
N GLU A 74 16.54 -17.17 2.80
CA GLU A 74 17.37 -16.75 1.66
C GLU A 74 18.86 -16.78 1.98
N VAL A 75 19.25 -16.41 3.22
CA VAL A 75 20.65 -16.44 3.66
C VAL A 75 21.21 -17.86 3.69
N MET A 76 20.41 -18.86 4.07
CA MET A 76 20.87 -20.26 4.11
C MET A 76 20.96 -20.92 2.73
N SER A 77 20.28 -20.40 1.71
CA SER A 77 20.18 -21.04 0.39
C SER A 77 21.03 -20.37 -0.71
N LEU A 78 21.20 -19.04 -0.68
CA LEU A 78 21.71 -18.27 -1.83
C LEU A 78 22.81 -17.23 -1.50
N GLY A 79 23.08 -16.92 -0.23
CA GLY A 79 24.12 -15.96 0.17
C GLY A 79 23.79 -14.48 -0.15
N PHE A 80 24.80 -13.66 -0.46
CA PHE A 80 24.66 -12.20 -0.71
C PHE A 80 24.03 -11.81 -2.07
N ALA A 81 23.87 -12.77 -2.99
CA ALA A 81 23.34 -12.54 -4.34
C ALA A 81 21.92 -11.94 -4.38
N PRO A 82 20.90 -12.48 -3.68
CA PRO A 82 19.55 -11.90 -3.67
C PRO A 82 19.51 -10.46 -3.13
N ILE A 83 20.37 -10.13 -2.15
CA ILE A 83 20.45 -8.78 -1.58
C ILE A 83 20.87 -7.76 -2.65
N ILE A 84 21.94 -8.07 -3.40
CA ILE A 84 22.43 -7.19 -4.48
C ILE A 84 21.39 -7.08 -5.59
N ALA A 85 20.74 -8.19 -5.96
CA ALA A 85 19.70 -8.20 -6.99
C ALA A 85 18.51 -7.31 -6.60
N VAL A 86 18.03 -7.40 -5.36
CA VAL A 86 16.93 -6.55 -4.86
C VAL A 86 17.32 -5.07 -4.89
N ILE A 87 18.52 -4.72 -4.40
CA ILE A 87 19.00 -3.33 -4.42
C ILE A 87 19.06 -2.80 -5.86
N ALA A 88 19.64 -3.58 -6.78
CA ALA A 88 19.74 -3.20 -8.19
C ALA A 88 18.35 -3.03 -8.83
N PHE A 89 17.40 -3.93 -8.55
CA PHE A 89 16.05 -3.87 -9.10
C PHE A 89 15.24 -2.68 -8.57
N VAL A 90 15.36 -2.38 -7.27
CA VAL A 90 14.72 -1.21 -6.65
C VAL A 90 15.29 0.08 -7.25
N LEU A 91 16.62 0.20 -7.35
CA LEU A 91 17.25 1.36 -7.98
C LEU A 91 16.86 1.51 -9.45
N ALA A 92 16.84 0.41 -10.21
CA ALA A 92 16.41 0.42 -11.60
C ALA A 92 14.94 0.84 -11.76
N THR A 93 14.05 0.35 -10.88
CA THR A 93 12.63 0.69 -10.88
C THR A 93 12.41 2.17 -10.53
N LEU A 94 13.11 2.68 -9.51
CA LEU A 94 13.07 4.09 -9.14
C LEU A 94 13.64 4.99 -10.23
N ALA A 95 14.76 4.62 -10.84
CA ALA A 95 15.34 5.34 -11.96
C ALA A 95 14.40 5.35 -13.17
N CYS A 96 13.76 4.23 -13.47
CA CYS A 96 12.75 4.13 -14.52
C CYS A 96 11.54 5.02 -14.22
N GLY A 97 11.02 4.99 -12.99
CA GLY A 97 9.92 5.86 -12.55
C GLY A 97 10.27 7.35 -12.62
N ALA A 98 11.49 7.74 -12.23
CA ALA A 98 11.99 9.11 -12.32
C ALA A 98 12.22 9.56 -13.78
N LEU A 99 12.72 8.67 -14.63
CA LEU A 99 12.87 8.94 -16.05
C LEU A 99 11.50 9.14 -16.71
N MET A 100 10.52 8.30 -16.34
CA MET A 100 9.15 8.39 -16.84
C MET A 100 8.47 9.69 -16.36
N SER A 101 8.66 10.09 -15.10
CA SER A 101 8.13 11.37 -14.59
C SER A 101 8.80 12.58 -15.25
N TYR A 102 10.08 12.50 -15.60
CA TYR A 102 10.78 13.55 -16.36
C TYR A 102 10.26 13.66 -17.80
N LEU A 103 9.95 12.53 -18.45
CA LEU A 103 9.34 12.49 -19.78
C LEU A 103 7.90 13.00 -19.78
N LEU A 104 7.12 12.70 -18.74
CA LEU A 104 5.73 13.15 -18.57
C LEU A 104 5.64 14.62 -18.09
N GLY A 105 6.63 15.09 -17.32
CA GLY A 105 6.72 16.43 -16.73
C GLY A 105 6.92 17.57 -17.72
N ARG A 106 6.96 17.29 -19.04
CA ARG A 106 7.01 18.31 -20.11
C ARG A 106 5.67 18.51 -20.85
N ARG A 107 4.59 17.81 -20.50
CA ARG A 107 3.31 17.87 -21.26
C ARG A 107 2.09 18.45 -20.53
N MET A 108 2.21 18.92 -19.28
CA MET A 108 1.06 19.47 -18.52
C MET A 108 1.34 20.83 -17.86
N ALA A 109 2.21 21.66 -18.46
CA ALA A 109 2.45 23.03 -18.01
C ALA A 109 2.37 24.04 -19.17
N SER A 110 1.48 23.81 -20.12
CA SER A 110 1.12 24.77 -21.16
C SER A 110 -0.37 25.05 -21.08
N ASP A 111 -0.78 25.70 -20.00
CA ASP A 111 -1.81 26.74 -20.03
C ASP A 111 -1.66 27.63 -18.77
N PRO A 112 -0.90 28.74 -18.85
CA PRO A 112 -1.14 29.86 -17.97
C PRO A 112 -2.46 30.50 -18.40
N LEU A 113 -3.57 30.14 -17.72
CA LEU A 113 -4.81 30.88 -17.91
C LEU A 113 -4.68 32.26 -17.25
N PRO A 114 -4.92 33.35 -18.00
CA PRO A 114 -4.89 34.71 -17.50
C PRO A 114 -6.19 34.99 -16.76
N VAL A 115 -6.12 35.24 -15.45
CA VAL A 115 -7.20 35.90 -14.70
C VAL A 115 -6.60 36.97 -13.79
N LEU A 116 -5.91 37.92 -14.42
CA LEU A 116 -5.80 39.28 -13.91
C LEU A 116 -7.12 39.97 -14.26
N GLY A 117 -8.06 39.98 -13.31
CA GLY A 117 -9.31 40.74 -13.43
C GLY A 117 -10.50 40.05 -12.78
N ALA A 118 -10.73 40.31 -11.50
CA ALA A 118 -12.03 40.75 -10.96
C ALA A 118 -12.03 40.61 -9.43
N GLN A 119 -12.08 41.77 -8.76
CA GLN A 119 -12.47 42.04 -7.37
C GLN A 119 -11.45 41.66 -6.30
#